data_AF-A0A510IVF7-F1
#
_entry.id   AF-A0A510IVF7-F1
#
_cell.length_a   1.000
_cell.length_b   1.000
_cell.length_c   1.000
_cell.angle_alpha   90.00
_cell.angle_beta   90.00
_cell.angle_gamma   90.00
#
_symmetry.space_group_name_H-M   'P 1'
#
loop_
_entity.id
_entity.type
_entity.pdbx_description
1 polymer ?
#
loop_
_entity_poly.entity_id
_entity_poly.type
_entity_poly.pdbx_seq_one_letter_code
_entity_poly.pdbx_strand_id
1 'polypeptide(L)'
;MKIKVPKVRSKDGEPVNFRSALVPPYVRKARSLEEALLWLYLKGVSACEMEEALSILVGPEAKGLSVSTVARLKGQGKSEYDAWRSKQLVKYRWVYIWVDGIYSGLRSE
;
A
#
# COMPACT_ATOMS: atom_id res chain seq x y z
N MET A 1 3.47 6.29 18.77
CA MET A 1 3.34 5.50 20.03
C MET A 1 4.38 4.37 20.06
N LYS A 2 5.28 4.34 21.05
CA LYS A 2 6.40 3.36 21.10
C LYS A 2 5.92 2.04 21.72
N ILE A 3 5.71 1.01 20.90
CA ILE A 3 5.28 -0.32 21.36
C ILE A 3 6.50 -1.10 21.87
N LYS A 4 6.44 -1.61 23.10
CA LYS A 4 7.45 -2.52 23.65
C LYS A 4 7.06 -3.95 23.29
N VAL A 5 7.90 -4.61 22.49
CA VAL A 5 7.72 -6.03 22.15
C VAL A 5 8.42 -6.88 23.23
N PRO A 6 7.73 -7.86 23.84
CA PRO A 6 8.37 -8.75 24.82
C PRO A 6 9.48 -9.57 24.16
N LYS A 7 10.63 -9.67 24.84
CA LYS A 7 11.74 -10.54 24.44
C LYS A 7 11.79 -11.73 25.39
N VAL A 8 11.62 -12.93 24.87
CA VAL A 8 11.70 -14.17 25.65
C VAL A 8 13.17 -14.56 25.82
N ARG A 9 13.54 -14.97 27.03
CA ARG A 9 14.85 -15.53 27.34
C ARG A 9 14.63 -16.97 27.79
N SER A 10 15.28 -17.92 27.12
CA SER A 10 15.25 -19.32 27.51
C SER A 10 16.08 -19.55 28.77
N LYS A 11 15.58 -20.41 29.67
CA LYS A 11 16.31 -20.85 30.87
C LYS A 11 17.14 -22.12 30.62
N ASP A 12 16.81 -22.88 29.57
CA ASP A 12 17.35 -24.23 29.34
C ASP A 12 18.40 -24.29 28.23
N GLY A 13 18.90 -23.12 27.78
CA GLY A 13 19.94 -23.01 26.74
C GLY A 13 19.43 -23.01 25.30
N GLU A 14 18.24 -23.57 25.03
CA GLU A 14 17.64 -23.59 23.69
C GLU A 14 16.98 -22.25 23.31
N PRO A 15 17.32 -21.61 22.17
CA PRO A 15 16.81 -20.29 21.82
C PRO A 15 15.32 -20.30 21.45
N VAL A 16 14.51 -19.61 22.26
CA VAL A 16 13.06 -19.43 22.00
C VAL A 16 12.79 -18.03 21.45
N ASN A 17 12.24 -17.96 20.23
CA ASN A 17 11.85 -16.70 19.59
C ASN A 17 10.37 -16.39 19.85
N PHE A 18 10.08 -15.23 20.42
CA PHE A 18 8.71 -14.72 20.51
C PHE A 18 8.23 -14.24 19.14
N ARG A 19 7.19 -14.89 18.61
CA ARG A 19 6.47 -14.43 17.41
C ARG A 19 5.10 -13.92 17.84
N SER A 20 4.90 -12.61 17.77
CA SER A 20 3.58 -12.02 18.00
C SER A 20 2.64 -12.39 16.84
N ALA A 21 1.46 -12.91 17.17
CA ALA A 21 0.40 -13.18 16.21
C ALA A 21 -0.32 -11.89 15.74
N LEU A 22 -0.32 -10.85 16.59
CA LEU A 22 -0.99 -9.57 16.32
C LEU A 22 -0.11 -8.62 15.51
N VAL A 23 1.20 -8.62 15.77
CA VAL A 23 2.16 -7.74 15.08
C VAL A 23 3.32 -8.62 14.59
N PRO A 24 3.26 -9.07 13.33
CA PRO A 24 4.35 -9.86 12.76
C PRO A 24 5.67 -9.08 12.82
N PRO A 25 6.82 -9.80 12.83
CA PRO A 25 8.13 -9.17 12.82
C PRO A 25 8.24 -8.14 11.68
N TYR A 26 8.87 -6.99 11.97
CA TYR A 26 9.14 -5.92 11.02
C TYR A 26 7.92 -5.15 10.47
N VAL A 27 6.70 -5.47 10.90
CA VAL A 27 5.51 -4.67 10.58
C VAL A 27 5.54 -3.38 11.40
N ARG A 28 5.77 -2.26 10.71
CA ARG A 28 5.80 -0.92 11.32
C ARG A 28 4.59 -0.05 10.96
N LYS A 29 3.69 -0.54 10.10
CA LYS A 29 2.56 0.23 9.55
C LYS A 29 1.29 -0.62 9.57
N ALA A 30 0.15 0.02 9.81
CA ALA A 30 -1.15 -0.63 9.77
C ALA A 30 -1.66 -0.72 8.34
N ARG A 31 -2.35 -1.82 8.00
CA ARG A 31 -2.98 -2.03 6.69
C ARG A 31 -3.95 -0.91 6.30
N SER A 32 -4.68 -0.36 7.28
CA SER A 32 -5.59 0.77 7.08
C SER A 32 -4.89 2.05 6.57
N LEU A 33 -3.62 2.25 6.94
CA LEU A 33 -2.82 3.39 6.47
C LEU A 33 -2.42 3.21 5.00
N GLU A 34 -2.12 1.97 4.60
CA GLU A 34 -1.80 1.61 3.22
C GLU A 34 -3.00 1.81 2.29
N GLU A 35 -4.20 1.49 2.76
CA GLU A 35 -5.44 1.72 2.02
C GLU A 35 -5.74 3.23 1.89
N ALA A 36 -5.56 4.02 2.95
CA ALA A 36 -5.75 5.47 2.90
C ALA A 36 -4.80 6.16 1.89
N LEU A 37 -3.56 5.67 1.77
CA LEU A 37 -2.60 6.14 0.77
C LEU A 37 -3.08 5.91 -0.66
N LEU A 38 -3.64 4.72 -0.93
CA LEU A 38 -4.18 4.39 -2.24
C LEU A 38 -5.37 5.29 -2.58
N TRP A 39 -6.25 5.55 -1.61
CA TRP A 39 -7.36 6.48 -1.77
C TRP A 39 -6.91 7.90 -2.09
N LEU A 40 -5.89 8.42 -1.40
CA LEU A 40 -5.34 9.75 -1.70
C LEU A 40 -4.77 9.81 -3.12
N TYR A 41 -4.06 8.76 -3.55
CA TYR A 41 -3.54 8.69 -4.92
C TYR A 41 -4.68 8.67 -5.97
N LEU A 42 -5.73 7.90 -5.73
CA LEU A 42 -6.92 7.85 -6.59
C LEU A 42 -7.66 9.19 -6.65
N LYS A 43 -7.56 10.00 -5.59
CA LYS A 43 -8.10 11.37 -5.55
C LYS A 43 -7.21 12.41 -6.24
N GLY A 44 -6.07 11.99 -6.81
CA GLY A 44 -5.17 12.85 -7.56
C GLY A 44 -4.10 13.55 -6.72
N VAL A 45 -3.93 13.17 -5.44
CA VAL A 45 -2.83 13.69 -4.61
C VAL A 45 -1.51 13.14 -5.15
N SER A 46 -0.55 14.03 -5.41
CA SER A 46 0.76 13.62 -5.91
C SER A 46 1.52 12.82 -4.86
N ALA A 47 2.49 11.99 -5.29
CA ALA A 47 3.31 11.23 -4.35
C ALA A 47 4.19 12.12 -3.45
N CYS A 48 4.51 13.34 -3.88
CA CYS A 48 5.26 14.31 -3.09
C CYS A 48 4.40 14.99 -2.03
N GLU A 49 3.14 15.30 -2.33
CA GLU A 49 2.19 15.93 -1.40
C GLU A 49 1.55 14.92 -0.43
N MET A 50 1.75 13.64 -0.68
CA MET A 50 1.13 12.57 0.09
C MET A 50 1.57 12.57 1.56
N GLU A 51 2.84 12.87 1.85
CA GLU A 51 3.33 12.97 3.23
C GLU A 51 2.65 14.13 3.98
N GLU A 52 2.51 15.28 3.33
CA GLU A 52 1.83 16.44 3.88
C GLU A 52 0.34 16.16 4.12
N ALA A 53 -0.37 15.61 3.12
CA ALA A 53 -1.78 15.25 3.24
C ALA A 53 -2.05 14.27 4.39
N LEU A 54 -1.16 13.28 4.58
CA LEU A 54 -1.27 12.32 5.69
C LEU A 54 -0.90 12.89 7.04
N SER A 55 0.05 13.82 7.10
CA SER A 55 0.39 14.51 8.33
C SER A 55 -0.79 15.31 8.88
N ILE A 56 -1.63 15.88 8.00
CA ILE A 56 -2.86 16.58 8.37
C ILE A 56 -3.92 15.61 8.88
N LEU A 57 -4.09 14.46 8.21
CA LEU A 57 -5.16 13.50 8.50
C LEU A 57 -4.88 12.60 9.71
N VAL A 58 -3.62 12.19 9.93
CA VAL A 58 -3.22 11.18 10.93
C VAL A 58 -2.26 11.75 11.98
N GLY A 59 -1.90 13.03 11.83
CA GLY A 59 -1.00 13.72 12.75
C GLY A 59 0.48 13.41 12.52
N PRO A 60 1.36 13.91 13.40
CA PRO A 60 2.82 13.85 13.25
C PRO A 60 3.41 12.42 13.30
N GLU A 61 2.61 11.41 13.66
CA GLU A 61 2.99 10.00 13.62
C GLU A 61 2.97 9.41 12.20
N ALA A 62 2.46 10.15 11.20
CA ALA A 62 2.56 9.79 9.78
C ALA A 62 3.97 9.98 9.19
N LYS A 63 4.90 10.59 9.94
CA LYS A 63 6.29 10.82 9.53
C LYS A 63 6.99 9.49 9.19
N GLY A 64 7.64 9.44 8.03
CA GLY A 64 8.31 8.23 7.53
C GLY A 64 7.61 7.57 6.33
N LEU A 65 6.84 8.35 5.58
CA LEU A 65 6.19 7.95 4.34
C LEU A 65 6.95 8.54 3.15
N SER A 66 8.14 7.98 2.92
CA SER A 66 8.97 8.38 1.78
C SER A 66 8.26 8.10 0.45
N VAL A 67 8.61 8.90 -0.56
CA VAL A 67 8.21 8.67 -1.97
C VAL A 67 8.49 7.23 -2.41
N SER A 68 9.61 6.64 -1.96
CA SER A 68 9.96 5.24 -2.25
C SER A 68 9.00 4.22 -1.63
N THR A 69 8.43 4.51 -0.45
CA THR A 69 7.39 3.67 0.16
C THR A 69 6.11 3.72 -0.65
N VAL A 70 5.71 4.91 -1.09
CA VAL A 70 4.52 5.12 -1.94
C VAL A 70 4.69 4.38 -3.26
N ALA A 71 5.86 4.47 -3.89
CA ALA A 71 6.17 3.74 -5.12
C ALA A 71 6.06 2.22 -4.94
N ARG A 72 6.57 1.68 -3.81
CA ARG A 72 6.45 0.25 -3.48
C ARG A 72 4.99 -0.19 -3.32
N LEU A 73 4.17 0.62 -2.65
CA LEU A 73 2.73 0.35 -2.48
C LEU A 73 2.00 0.37 -3.82
N LYS A 74 2.31 1.33 -4.70
CA LYS A 74 1.80 1.34 -6.09
C LYS A 74 2.21 0.08 -6.85
N GLY A 75 3.44 -0.40 -6.64
CA GLY A 75 3.95 -1.63 -7.23
C GLY A 75 3.13 -2.87 -6.85
N GLN A 76 2.58 -2.93 -5.63
CA GLN A 76 1.68 -4.02 -5.23
C GLN A 76 0.34 -3.97 -5.98
N GLY A 77 -0.20 -2.77 -6.24
CA GLY A 77 -1.41 -2.60 -7.06
C GLY A 77 -1.22 -2.99 -8.53
N LYS A 78 0.02 -3.01 -9.03
CA LYS A 78 0.31 -3.39 -10.42
C LYS A 78 -0.08 -4.84 -10.73
N SER A 79 0.16 -5.77 -9.81
CA SER A 79 -0.21 -7.18 -10.04
C SER A 79 -1.73 -7.37 -10.07
N GLU A 80 -2.47 -6.66 -9.21
CA GLU A 80 -3.94 -6.64 -9.24
C GLU A 80 -4.47 -6.04 -10.54
N TYR A 81 -3.85 -4.96 -11.02
CA TYR A 81 -4.16 -4.36 -12.31
C TYR A 81 -3.90 -5.32 -13.47
N ASP A 82 -2.75 -6.01 -13.48
CA ASP A 82 -2.40 -6.98 -14.53
C ASP A 82 -3.39 -8.15 -14.56
N ALA A 83 -3.80 -8.63 -13.38
CA ALA A 83 -4.84 -9.65 -13.25
C ALA A 83 -6.22 -9.16 -13.73
N TRP A 84 -6.59 -7.91 -13.42
CA TRP A 84 -7.85 -7.31 -13.87
C TRP A 84 -7.87 -7.11 -15.38
N ARG A 85 -6.77 -6.60 -15.96
CA ARG A 85 -6.63 -6.36 -17.40
C ARG A 85 -6.72 -7.66 -18.22
N SER A 86 -6.24 -8.77 -17.68
CA SER A 86 -6.25 -10.08 -18.35
C SER A 86 -7.52 -10.89 -18.12
N LYS A 87 -8.50 -10.33 -17.38
CA LYS A 87 -9.73 -11.03 -17.04
C LYS A 87 -10.57 -11.33 -18.28
N GLN A 88 -10.93 -12.61 -18.46
CA GLN A 88 -11.78 -13.02 -19.56
C GLN A 88 -13.21 -12.51 -19.40
N LEU A 89 -13.73 -11.88 -20.45
CA LEU A 89 -15.09 -11.33 -20.51
C LEU A 89 -16.10 -12.26 -21.22
N VAL A 90 -15.70 -13.48 -21.54
CA VAL A 90 -16.47 -14.47 -22.33
C VAL A 90 -17.82 -14.88 -21.71
N LYS A 91 -17.99 -14.67 -20.39
CA LYS A 91 -19.24 -14.99 -19.69
C LYS A 91 -20.34 -13.95 -19.92
N TYR A 92 -20.05 -12.83 -20.57
CA TYR A 92 -20.98 -11.72 -20.75
C TYR A 92 -21.37 -11.58 -22.23
N ARG A 93 -22.68 -11.43 -22.49
CA ARG A 93 -23.21 -11.06 -23.80
C ARG A 93 -23.34 -9.54 -23.87
N TRP A 94 -22.48 -8.91 -24.65
CA TRP A 94 -22.48 -7.46 -24.86
C TRP A 94 -23.33 -7.12 -26.08
N VAL A 95 -24.25 -6.17 -25.94
CA VAL A 95 -25.06 -5.65 -27.07
C VAL A 95 -24.41 -4.41 -27.68
N TYR A 96 -23.73 -3.60 -26.85
CA TYR A 96 -23.03 -2.38 -27.26
C TYR A 96 -21.69 -2.28 -26.53
N ILE A 97 -20.69 -1.74 -27.23
CA ILE A 97 -19.36 -1.42 -26.68
C ILE A 97 -19.04 0.01 -27.10
N TRP A 98 -18.58 0.81 -26.14
CA TRP A 98 -18.12 2.18 -26.37
C TRP A 98 -16.61 2.22 -26.17
N VAL A 99 -15.95 3.03 -26.99
CA VAL A 99 -14.50 3.26 -26.90
C VAL A 99 -14.29 4.75 -26.76
N ASP A 100 -13.51 5.15 -25.76
CA ASP A 100 -13.16 6.53 -25.47
C ASP A 100 -11.63 6.70 -25.47
N GLY A 101 -11.17 7.90 -25.76
CA GLY A 101 -9.75 8.24 -25.89
C GLY A 101 -9.38 9.45 -25.05
N ILE A 102 -8.47 9.28 -24.10
CA ILE A 102 -7.96 10.35 -23.25
C ILE A 102 -6.52 10.65 -23.68
N TYR A 103 -6.25 11.87 -24.15
CA TYR A 103 -4.90 12.32 -24.47
C TYR A 103 -4.20 12.84 -23.21
N SER A 104 -3.02 12.29 -22.92
CA SER A 104 -2.15 12.69 -21.83
C SER A 104 -0.78 13.04 -22.41
N GLY A 105 -0.22 14.19 -22.04
CA GLY A 105 1.11 14.65 -22.46
C GLY A 105 2.22 13.87 -21.76
N LEU A 106 2.25 12.56 -21.95
CA LEU A 106 3.31 11.68 -21.44
C LEU A 106 4.57 11.90 -22.27
N ARG A 107 5.71 12.11 -21.60
CA ARG A 107 7.02 12.03 -22.24
C ARG A 107 7.38 10.55 -22.35
N SER A 108 7.67 10.06 -23.56
CA SER A 108 8.25 8.73 -23.73
C SER A 108 9.69 8.76 -23.20
N GLU A 109 10.05 7.79 -22.36
CA GLU A 109 11.45 7.47 -22.05
C GLU A 109 12.17 6.90 -23.27
#